data_AF-A0AAW7QLY9-F1
#
_entry.id   AF-A0AAW7QLY9-F1
#
_cell.length_a   1.000
_cell.length_b   1.000
_cell.length_c   1.000
_cell.angle_alpha   90.00
_cell.angle_beta   90.00
_cell.angle_gamma   90.00
#
_symmetry.space_group_name_H-M   'P 1'
#
loop_
_entity.id
_entity.type
_entity.pdbx_description
1 polymer ?
#
loop_
_entity_poly.entity_id
_entity_poly.type
_entity_poly.pdbx_seq_one_letter_code
_entity_poly.pdbx_strand_id
1 'polypeptide(L)'
;MGYIQDNLMPNEKVLFTANVHPAVFLPSVFSFVVSVGFVVYALMTGGKGDMTSGLLAGFLLLTAIWFFLSSIFLGVQALIILLTTEFAVTNKRVIANL
;
A
#
# COMPACT_ATOMS: atom_id res chain seq x y z
N MET A 1 -9.53 -1.55 -18.90
CA MET A 1 -10.91 -1.07 -19.13
C MET A 1 -11.75 -2.11 -19.88
N GLY A 2 -11.51 -3.40 -19.68
CA GLY A 2 -12.31 -4.46 -20.33
C GLY A 2 -13.69 -4.58 -19.68
N TYR A 3 -13.72 -4.59 -18.35
CA TYR A 3 -14.95 -4.81 -17.58
C TYR A 3 -16.03 -3.76 -17.86
N ILE A 4 -15.65 -2.48 -17.96
CA ILE A 4 -16.61 -1.41 -18.25
C ILE A 4 -17.12 -1.51 -19.69
N GLN A 5 -16.26 -1.84 -20.65
CA GLN A 5 -16.63 -2.01 -22.06
C GLN A 5 -17.56 -3.21 -22.29
N ASP A 6 -17.32 -4.31 -21.56
CA ASP A 6 -18.09 -5.54 -21.66
C ASP A 6 -19.50 -5.44 -21.03
N ASN A 7 -19.72 -4.45 -20.16
CA ASN A 7 -20.96 -4.29 -19.39
C ASN A 7 -21.81 -3.08 -19.82
N LEU A 8 -21.48 -2.41 -20.93
CA LEU A 8 -22.32 -1.35 -21.49
C LEU A 8 -23.60 -1.92 -22.08
N MET A 9 -24.73 -1.33 -21.70
CA MET A 9 -25.99 -1.58 -22.38
C MET A 9 -26.02 -0.91 -23.77
N PRO A 10 -26.86 -1.39 -24.70
CA PRO A 10 -27.08 -0.71 -25.98
C PRO A 10 -27.48 0.76 -25.76
N ASN A 11 -26.81 1.67 -26.47
CA ASN A 11 -26.94 3.14 -26.35
C ASN A 11 -26.47 3.76 -25.02
N GLU A 12 -25.77 3.01 -24.16
CA GLU A 12 -25.09 3.58 -22.99
C GLU A 12 -23.74 4.16 -23.42
N LYS A 13 -23.38 5.35 -22.94
CA LYS A 13 -22.10 6.00 -23.20
C LYS A 13 -21.39 6.32 -21.89
N VAL A 14 -20.09 6.07 -21.85
CA VAL A 14 -19.22 6.48 -20.74
C VAL A 14 -19.02 7.99 -20.82
N LEU A 15 -19.35 8.70 -19.74
CA LEU A 15 -19.15 10.15 -19.62
C LEU A 15 -17.81 10.46 -18.97
N PHE A 16 -17.48 9.75 -17.90
CA PHE A 16 -16.23 9.93 -17.15
C PHE A 16 -15.67 8.58 -16.70
N THR A 17 -14.35 8.48 -16.73
CA THR A 17 -13.59 7.35 -16.15
C THR A 17 -12.74 7.88 -15.00
N ALA A 18 -12.85 7.26 -13.83
CA ALA A 18 -12.00 7.55 -12.69
C ALA A 18 -11.01 6.41 -12.50
N ASN A 19 -9.73 6.77 -12.39
CA ASN A 19 -8.67 5.84 -12.03
C ASN A 19 -8.32 6.02 -10.56
N VAL A 20 -7.91 4.95 -9.90
CA VAL A 20 -7.45 5.00 -8.52
C VAL A 20 -6.14 5.79 -8.44
N HIS A 21 -6.08 6.74 -7.50
CA HIS A 21 -4.89 7.54 -7.30
C HIS A 21 -3.74 6.65 -6.76
N PRO A 22 -2.47 6.85 -7.18
CA PRO A 22 -1.31 6.16 -6.60
C PRO A 22 -1.11 6.37 -5.09
N ALA A 23 -1.96 7.19 -4.45
CA ALA A 23 -1.96 7.42 -3.01
C ALA A 23 -2.30 6.16 -2.21
N VAL A 24 -2.86 5.11 -2.83
CA VAL A 24 -3.10 3.81 -2.18
C VAL A 24 -1.79 3.17 -1.70
N PHE A 25 -0.63 3.57 -2.25
CA PHE A 25 0.68 3.12 -1.76
C PHE A 25 1.15 3.79 -0.46
N LEU A 26 0.50 4.87 0.02
CA LEU A 26 0.96 5.60 1.22
C LEU A 26 1.16 4.70 2.45
N PRO A 27 0.24 3.79 2.81
CA PRO A 27 0.43 2.91 3.96
C PRO A 27 1.65 2.00 3.82
N SER A 28 1.91 1.49 2.61
CA SER A 28 3.08 0.65 2.33
C SER A 28 4.39 1.45 2.47
N VAL A 29 4.44 2.64 1.87
CA VAL A 29 5.60 3.54 1.95
C VAL A 29 5.86 3.98 3.40
N PHE A 30 4.81 4.33 4.14
CA PHE A 30 4.92 4.69 5.55
C PHE A 30 5.51 3.54 6.38
N SER A 31 4.97 2.32 6.23
CA SER A 31 5.48 1.13 6.92
C SER A 31 6.94 0.83 6.59
N PHE A 32 7.35 1.06 5.33
CA PHE A 32 8.74 0.91 4.91
C PHE A 32 9.67 1.92 5.58
N VAL A 33 9.29 3.21 5.58
CA VAL A 33 10.09 4.28 6.20
C VAL A 33 10.25 4.05 7.71
N VAL A 34 9.19 3.62 8.39
CA VAL A 34 9.22 3.27 9.82
C VAL A 34 10.17 2.10 10.08
N SER A 35 10.13 1.05 9.25
CA SER A 35 11.04 -0.09 9.36
C SER A 35 12.50 0.34 9.22
N VAL A 36 12.83 1.14 8.20
CA VAL A 36 14.19 1.68 8.00
C VAL A 36 14.63 2.52 9.19
N GLY A 37 13.74 3.38 9.72
CA GLY A 37 14.01 4.18 10.90
C GLY A 37 14.37 3.33 12.13
N PHE A 38 13.65 2.23 12.35
CA PHE A 38 13.95 1.29 13.44
C PHE A 38 15.28 0.56 13.25
N VAL A 39 15.61 0.13 12.03
CA VAL A 39 16.92 -0.50 11.75
C VAL A 39 18.07 0.46 12.04
N VAL A 40 17.98 1.71 11.55
CA VAL A 40 19.00 2.73 11.78
C VAL A 40 19.16 3.00 13.27
N TYR A 41 18.04 3.18 13.98
CA TYR A 41 18.08 3.44 15.43
C TYR A 41 18.63 2.25 16.23
N ALA A 42 18.29 1.03 15.86
CA ALA A 42 18.82 -0.18 16.49
C ALA A 42 20.34 -0.30 16.32
N LEU A 43 20.87 0.01 15.13
CA LEU A 43 22.31 -0.01 14.87
C LEU A 43 23.06 1.06 15.68
N MET A 44 22.48 2.26 15.81
CA MET A 44 23.08 3.34 16.62
C MET A 44 23.06 3.06 18.13
N THR A 45 22.08 2.30 18.61
CA THR A 45 21.93 2.01 20.04
C THR A 45 22.65 0.73 20.47
N GLY A 46 22.70 -0.30 19.63
CA GLY A 46 23.39 -1.56 19.92
C GLY A 46 24.91 -1.45 20.06
N GLY A 47 25.53 -0.39 19.53
CA GLY A 47 26.98 -0.14 19.64
C GLY A 47 27.44 0.43 21.00
N LYS A 48 26.52 0.76 21.92
CA LYS A 48 26.85 1.44 23.18
C LYS A 48 27.36 0.51 24.30
N GLY A 49 27.37 -0.81 24.09
CA GLY A 49 27.97 -1.77 25.03
C GLY A 49 27.17 -2.05 26.31
N ASP A 50 26.03 -1.38 26.51
CA ASP A 50 25.15 -1.60 27.68
C ASP A 50 24.18 -2.77 27.43
N MET A 51 23.99 -3.64 28.42
CA MET A 51 23.06 -4.78 28.34
C MET A 51 21.61 -4.36 28.02
N THR A 52 21.16 -3.24 28.58
CA THR A 52 19.82 -2.68 28.31
C THR A 52 19.70 -2.16 26.88
N SER A 53 20.76 -1.55 26.34
CA SER A 53 20.79 -1.05 24.96
C SER A 53 20.76 -2.19 23.93
N GLY A 54 21.42 -3.31 24.23
CA GLY A 54 21.41 -4.51 23.40
C GLY A 54 20.03 -5.18 23.32
N LEU A 55 19.33 -5.31 24.45
CA LEU A 55 17.95 -5.83 24.48
C LEU A 55 16.99 -4.94 23.69
N LEU A 56 17.12 -3.62 23.85
CA LEU A 56 16.29 -2.64 23.15
C LEU A 56 16.53 -2.70 21.63
N ALA A 57 17.79 -2.72 21.20
CA ALA A 57 18.16 -2.87 19.79
C ALA A 57 17.65 -4.19 19.19
N GLY A 58 17.74 -5.30 19.92
CA GLY A 58 17.19 -6.59 19.50
C GLY A 58 15.68 -6.56 19.29
N PHE A 59 14.93 -5.95 20.23
CA PHE A 59 13.48 -5.78 20.10
C PHE A 59 13.11 -4.88 18.90
N LEU A 60 13.83 -3.77 18.70
CA LEU A 60 13.65 -2.88 17.56
C LEU A 60 13.91 -3.55 16.21
N LEU A 61 14.86 -4.49 16.13
CA LEU A 61 15.09 -5.26 14.91
C LEU A 61 13.93 -6.22 14.60
N LEU A 62 13.40 -6.90 15.62
CA LEU A 62 12.23 -7.77 15.46
C LEU A 62 11.00 -6.99 14.98
N THR A 63 10.74 -5.82 15.56
CA THR A 63 9.64 -4.96 15.12
C THR A 63 9.91 -4.39 13.72
N ALA A 64 11.15 -4.02 13.39
CA ALA A 64 11.50 -3.56 12.04
C ALA A 64 11.22 -4.61 10.97
N ILE A 65 11.54 -5.88 11.24
CA ILE A 65 11.22 -7.00 10.34
C ILE A 65 9.71 -7.10 10.14
N TRP A 66 8.93 -7.05 11.22
CA TRP A 66 7.46 -7.10 11.13
C TRP A 66 6.89 -5.96 10.25
N PHE A 67 7.35 -4.73 10.46
CA PHE A 67 6.95 -3.56 9.65
C PHE A 67 7.41 -3.68 8.19
N PHE A 68 8.56 -4.30 7.93
CA PHE A 68 9.04 -4.55 6.57
C PHE A 68 8.14 -5.55 5.83
N LEU A 69 7.81 -6.70 6.44
CA LEU A 69 6.89 -7.67 5.84
C LEU A 69 5.50 -7.04 5.61
N SER A 70 5.02 -6.24 6.57
CA SER A 70 3.74 -5.53 6.44
C SER A 70 3.75 -4.55 5.26
N SER A 71 4.88 -3.87 5.01
CA SER A 71 5.02 -2.96 3.87
C SER A 71 4.90 -3.67 2.53
N ILE A 72 5.51 -4.85 2.39
CA ILE A 72 5.41 -5.68 1.17
C ILE A 72 3.96 -6.10 0.95
N PHE A 73 3.30 -6.62 1.99
CA PHE A 73 1.91 -7.06 1.90
C PHE A 73 0.98 -5.92 1.46
N LEU A 74 1.09 -4.75 2.12
CA LEU A 74 0.31 -3.56 1.77
C LEU A 74 0.65 -3.04 0.37
N GLY A 75 1.90 -3.15 -0.06
CA GLY A 75 2.34 -2.74 -1.40
C GLY A 75 1.73 -3.63 -2.49
N VAL A 76 1.69 -4.95 -2.27
CA VAL A 76 1.03 -5.90 -3.17
C VAL A 76 -0.47 -5.62 -3.23
N GLN A 77 -1.11 -5.40 -2.07
CA GLN A 77 -2.53 -5.05 -2.02
C GLN A 77 -2.82 -3.75 -2.77
N ALA A 78 -2.00 -2.71 -2.59
CA ALA A 78 -2.14 -1.45 -3.30
C ALA A 78 -1.96 -1.60 -4.82
N LEU A 79 -1.04 -2.45 -5.24
CA LEU A 79 -0.81 -2.76 -6.65
C LEU A 79 -2.00 -3.50 -7.27
N ILE A 80 -2.60 -4.44 -6.55
CA ILE A 80 -3.83 -5.11 -6.99
C ILE A 80 -4.93 -4.06 -7.18
N ILE A 81 -5.20 -3.24 -6.16
CA ILE A 81 -6.24 -2.19 -6.23
C ILE A 81 -6.00 -1.22 -7.40
N LEU A 82 -4.76 -0.78 -7.61
CA LEU A 82 -4.46 0.14 -8.71
C LEU A 82 -4.69 -0.49 -10.10
N LEU A 83 -4.50 -1.80 -10.23
CA LEU A 83 -4.67 -2.51 -11.49
C LEU A 83 -6.09 -3.05 -11.73
N THR A 84 -6.83 -3.40 -10.68
CA THR A 84 -8.14 -4.05 -10.80
C THR A 84 -9.31 -3.09 -10.66
N THR A 85 -9.12 -1.98 -9.96
CA THR A 85 -10.22 -1.07 -9.66
C THR A 85 -10.49 -0.14 -10.84
N GLU A 86 -11.66 -0.33 -11.47
CA GLU A 86 -12.13 0.49 -12.60
C GLU A 86 -13.43 1.20 -12.19
N PHE A 87 -13.50 2.52 -12.37
CA PHE A 87 -14.70 3.32 -12.14
C PHE A 87 -15.11 4.08 -13.40
N ALA A 88 -16.38 3.96 -13.81
CA ALA A 88 -16.96 4.83 -14.83
C ALA A 88 -18.35 5.32 -14.47
N VAL A 89 -18.60 6.57 -14.84
CA VAL A 89 -19.92 7.20 -14.80
C VAL A 89 -20.48 7.19 -16.22
N THR A 90 -21.62 6.54 -16.42
CA THR A 90 -22.34 6.53 -17.70
C THR A 90 -23.54 7.49 -17.64
N ASN A 91 -24.23 7.70 -18.77
CA ASN A 91 -25.44 8.53 -18.77
C ASN A 91 -26.64 7.90 -18.04
N LYS A 92 -26.58 6.61 -17.67
CA LYS A 92 -27.67 5.90 -16.99
C LYS A 92 -27.32 5.50 -15.55
N ARG A 93 -26.07 5.16 -15.26
CA ARG A 93 -25.65 4.59 -13.97
C ARG A 93 -24.14 4.75 -13.72
N VAL A 94 -23.73 4.47 -12.49
CA VAL A 94 -22.32 4.36 -12.13
C VAL A 94 -21.93 2.89 -12.13
N ILE A 95 -20.83 2.55 -12.80
CA ILE A 95 -20.24 1.21 -12.83
C ILE A 95 -18.93 1.26 -12.07
N ALA A 96 -18.80 0.39 -11.08
CA ALA A 96 -17.63 0.26 -10.23
C ALA A 96 -17.24 -1.21 -10.13
N ASN A 97 -15.99 -1.52 -10.44
CA ASN A 97 -15.37 -2.80 -10.11
C ASN A 97 -14.30 -2.53 -9.05
N LEU A 98 -14.42 -3.18 -7.88
CA LEU A 98 -13.54 -3.00 -6.73
C LEU A 98 -12.53 -4.14 -6.65
#